data_AF-A0A4T2HAN0-F1
#
_entry.id   AF-A0A4T2HAN0-F1
#
_cell.length_a   1.000
_cell.length_b   1.000
_cell.length_c   1.000
_cell.angle_alpha   90.00
_cell.angle_beta   90.00
_cell.angle_gamma   90.00
#
_symmetry.space_group_name_H-M   'P 1'
#
loop_
_entity.id
_entity.type
_entity.pdbx_description
1 polymer ?
#
loop_
_entity_poly.entity_id
_entity_poly.type
_entity_poly.pdbx_seq_one_letter_code
_entity_poly.pdbx_strand_id
1 'polypeptide(L)'
;MKKIVTDERVQQEENQIFAWVGRTMNILLPLSFLIKSLLLKWPFDTYVFELIAMLVVSVYLFYGYWRKGLDMERGTTWQAYLYIGVVIAGTTIVMAWTNYQTYGQHYTGIWDWHFWVVVLIFFISMTCLVLLLLNIVSWVNSYRQKQVEKELVDELE
;
A
#
# COMPACT_ATOMS: atom_id res chain seq x y z
N MET A 1 8.51 13.81 42.05
CA MET A 1 8.20 12.73 41.07
C MET A 1 9.53 12.20 40.54
N LYS A 2 9.76 10.89 40.62
CA LYS A 2 11.03 10.27 40.20
C LYS A 2 11.05 10.24 38.67
N LYS A 3 11.97 10.98 38.04
CA LYS A 3 12.15 10.96 36.58
C LYS A 3 12.68 9.56 36.23
N ILE A 4 11.84 8.70 35.67
CA ILE A 4 12.28 7.41 35.15
C ILE A 4 13.10 7.75 33.91
N VAL A 5 14.42 7.65 34.02
CA VAL A 5 15.32 7.79 32.87
C VAL A 5 15.23 6.48 32.11
N THR A 6 14.37 6.45 31.10
CA THR A 6 14.27 5.33 30.17
C THR A 6 15.52 5.35 29.29
N ASP A 7 16.24 4.24 29.22
CA ASP A 7 17.45 4.14 28.41
C ASP A 7 17.07 4.21 26.92
N GLU A 8 17.60 5.22 26.22
CA GLU A 8 17.37 5.44 24.78
C GLU A 8 17.77 4.22 23.94
N ARG A 9 18.74 3.42 24.41
CA ARG A 9 19.18 2.19 23.74
C ARG A 9 18.11 1.10 23.78
N VAL A 10 17.47 0.91 24.93
CA VAL A 10 16.37 -0.05 25.08
C VAL A 10 15.19 0.37 24.20
N GLN A 11 14.88 1.67 24.16
CA GLN A 11 13.82 2.20 23.32
C GLN A 11 14.13 2.06 21.81
N GLN A 12 15.40 2.17 21.40
CA GLN A 12 15.80 1.92 20.01
C GLN A 12 15.62 0.45 19.61
N GLU A 13 16.04 -0.49 20.45
CA GLU A 13 15.87 -1.93 20.20
C GLU A 13 14.38 -2.31 20.12
N GLU A 14 13.55 -1.80 21.05
CA GLU A 14 12.09 -1.99 21.00
C GLU A 14 11.50 -1.48 19.67
N ASN A 15 11.88 -0.27 19.26
CA ASN A 15 11.42 0.31 18.00
C ASN A 15 11.86 -0.50 16.77
N GLN A 16 13.06 -1.09 16.79
CA GLN A 16 13.53 -1.97 15.71
C GLN A 16 12.71 -3.26 15.64
N ILE A 17 12.40 -3.89 16.78
CA ILE A 17 11.55 -5.08 16.84
C ILE A 17 10.16 -4.76 16.26
N PHE A 18 9.54 -3.65 16.68
CA PHE A 18 8.25 -3.23 16.12
C PHE A 18 8.31 -2.93 14.62
N ALA A 19 9.40 -2.33 14.12
CA ALA A 19 9.60 -2.12 12.70
C ALA A 19 9.70 -3.44 11.92
N TRP A 20 10.36 -4.46 12.51
CA TRP A 20 10.49 -5.79 11.91
C TRP A 20 9.15 -6.53 11.87
N VAL A 21 8.37 -6.45 12.95
CA VAL A 21 6.99 -7.00 13.02
C VAL A 21 6.10 -6.31 11.99
N GLY A 22 6.13 -4.96 11.92
CA GLY A 22 5.35 -4.19 10.96
C GLY A 22 5.68 -4.55 9.50
N ARG A 23 6.97 -4.68 9.18
CA ARG A 23 7.42 -5.09 7.84
C ARG A 23 6.96 -6.52 7.50
N THR A 24 7.05 -7.43 8.46
CA THR A 24 6.63 -8.82 8.31
C THR A 24 5.12 -8.92 8.09
N MET A 25 4.32 -8.17 8.85
CA MET A 25 2.86 -8.10 8.66
C MET A 25 2.46 -7.53 7.30
N ASN A 26 3.17 -6.51 6.81
CA ASN A 26 2.96 -5.94 5.48
C ASN A 26 3.25 -6.92 4.32
N ILE A 27 3.93 -8.04 4.58
CA ILE A 27 4.17 -9.09 3.58
C ILE A 27 3.18 -10.25 3.77
N LEU A 28 2.97 -10.69 5.02
CA LEU A 28 2.13 -11.84 5.34
C LEU A 28 0.65 -11.59 5.07
N LEU A 29 0.13 -10.41 5.42
CA LEU A 29 -1.30 -10.13 5.27
C LEU A 29 -1.72 -10.07 3.79
N PRO A 30 -0.99 -9.38 2.87
CA PRO A 30 -1.31 -9.45 1.45
C PRO A 30 -1.21 -10.86 0.88
N LEU A 31 -0.20 -11.62 1.31
CA LEU A 31 0.01 -12.99 0.85
C LEU A 31 -1.12 -13.92 1.32
N SER A 32 -1.56 -13.81 2.57
CA SER A 32 -2.74 -14.51 3.10
C SER A 32 -3.99 -14.15 2.31
N PHE A 33 -4.23 -12.86 2.09
CA PHE A 33 -5.36 -12.38 1.29
C PHE A 33 -5.36 -12.97 -0.12
N LEU A 34 -4.22 -12.95 -0.82
CA LEU A 34 -4.10 -13.50 -2.17
C LEU A 34 -4.36 -15.01 -2.20
N ILE A 35 -3.84 -15.76 -1.24
CA ILE A 35 -4.09 -17.21 -1.16
C ILE A 35 -5.58 -17.49 -0.91
N LYS A 36 -6.19 -16.83 0.06
CA LYS A 36 -7.60 -17.06 0.41
C LYS A 36 -8.56 -16.65 -0.70
N SER A 37 -8.29 -15.51 -1.34
CA SER A 37 -9.15 -14.99 -2.41
C SER A 37 -8.95 -15.75 -3.74
N LEU A 38 -7.70 -15.96 -4.19
CA LEU A 38 -7.42 -16.47 -5.53
C LEU A 38 -7.26 -17.99 -5.59
N LEU A 39 -6.53 -18.58 -4.64
CA LEU A 39 -6.24 -20.03 -4.64
C LEU A 39 -7.40 -20.81 -4.02
N LEU A 40 -7.86 -20.39 -2.84
CA LEU A 40 -8.86 -21.12 -2.06
C LEU A 40 -10.30 -20.74 -2.42
N LYS A 41 -10.50 -19.59 -3.10
CA LYS A 41 -11.82 -19.05 -3.47
C LYS A 41 -12.81 -19.00 -2.30
N TRP A 42 -12.30 -18.66 -1.11
CA TRP A 42 -13.13 -18.56 0.09
C TRP A 42 -14.06 -17.35 0.03
N PRO A 43 -15.19 -17.36 0.76
CA PRO A 43 -16.06 -16.20 0.83
C PRO A 43 -15.36 -15.03 1.52
N PHE A 44 -15.71 -13.81 1.11
CA PHE A 44 -15.08 -12.55 1.54
C PHE A 44 -15.03 -12.39 3.07
N ASP A 45 -16.05 -12.86 3.78
CA ASP A 45 -16.14 -12.81 5.24
C ASP A 45 -14.93 -13.48 5.93
N THR A 46 -14.28 -14.42 5.25
CA THR A 46 -13.15 -15.20 5.78
C THR A 46 -11.82 -14.44 5.73
N TYR A 47 -11.73 -13.38 4.91
CA TYR A 47 -10.48 -12.61 4.74
C TYR A 47 -10.66 -11.09 4.81
N VAL A 48 -11.85 -10.61 5.18
CA VAL A 48 -12.11 -9.17 5.36
C VAL A 48 -11.27 -8.56 6.47
N PHE A 49 -10.98 -9.33 7.53
CA PHE A 49 -10.15 -8.87 8.64
C PHE A 49 -8.72 -8.56 8.18
N GLU A 50 -8.13 -9.38 7.30
CA GLU A 50 -6.81 -9.17 6.74
C GLU A 50 -6.73 -7.86 5.96
N LEU A 51 -7.79 -7.51 5.22
CA LEU A 51 -7.89 -6.23 4.52
C LEU A 51 -7.91 -5.04 5.49
N ILE A 52 -8.70 -5.14 6.55
CA ILE A 52 -8.75 -4.10 7.59
C ILE A 52 -7.39 -3.98 8.30
N ALA A 53 -6.78 -5.11 8.67
CA ALA A 53 -5.48 -5.14 9.33
C ALA A 53 -4.38 -4.54 8.45
N MET A 54 -4.35 -4.87 7.15
CA MET A 54 -3.43 -4.26 6.18
C MET A 54 -3.59 -2.74 6.13
N LEU A 55 -4.84 -2.26 6.10
CA LEU A 55 -5.13 -0.83 6.05
C LEU A 55 -4.66 -0.13 7.33
N VAL A 56 -4.97 -0.69 8.50
CA VAL A 56 -4.56 -0.12 9.79
C VAL A 56 -3.03 -0.07 9.91
N VAL A 57 -2.32 -1.14 9.55
CA VAL A 57 -0.85 -1.17 9.58
C VAL A 57 -0.26 -0.15 8.61
N SER A 58 -0.80 -0.04 7.40
CA SER A 58 -0.35 0.92 6.40
C SER A 58 -0.55 2.37 6.86
N VAL A 59 -1.71 2.70 7.44
CA VAL A 59 -1.99 4.02 8.02
C VAL A 59 -1.08 4.32 9.19
N TYR A 60 -0.84 3.35 10.08
CA TYR A 60 0.07 3.53 11.21
C TYR A 60 1.51 3.84 10.77
N LEU A 61 2.02 3.08 9.79
CA LEU A 61 3.34 3.33 9.22
C LEU A 61 3.40 4.71 8.57
N PHE A 62 2.44 5.04 7.72
CA PHE A 62 2.36 6.35 7.07
C PHE A 62 2.36 7.48 8.11
N TYR A 63 1.51 7.40 9.13
CA TYR A 63 1.48 8.39 10.22
C TYR A 63 2.81 8.48 10.97
N GLY A 64 3.48 7.35 11.20
CA GLY A 64 4.80 7.30 11.84
C GLY A 64 5.88 8.04 11.06
N TYR A 65 5.96 7.80 9.74
CA TYR A 65 6.88 8.52 8.85
C TYR A 65 6.52 10.01 8.76
N TRP A 66 5.23 10.32 8.63
CA TRP A 66 4.71 11.68 8.55
C TRP A 66 5.07 12.51 9.79
N ARG A 67 4.82 11.97 10.99
CA ARG A 67 5.09 12.66 12.25
C ARG A 67 6.56 13.04 12.39
N LYS A 68 7.46 12.13 11.99
CA LYS A 68 8.91 12.33 12.02
C LYS A 68 9.44 13.19 10.86
N GLY A 69 8.60 13.55 9.90
CA GLY A 69 9.01 14.28 8.68
C GLY A 69 10.05 13.54 7.86
N LEU A 70 10.10 12.21 8.00
CA LEU A 70 11.05 11.38 7.26
C LEU A 70 10.60 11.26 5.82
N ASP A 71 11.56 11.32 4.91
CA ASP A 71 11.29 11.09 3.50
C ASP A 71 10.84 9.65 3.25
N MET A 72 9.57 9.50 2.88
CA MET A 72 8.94 8.23 2.54
C MET A 72 9.37 7.70 1.18
N GLU A 73 9.91 8.56 0.30
CA GLU A 73 10.38 8.19 -1.04
C GLU A 73 11.83 7.66 -1.03
N ARG A 74 12.48 7.68 0.14
CA ARG A 74 13.88 7.30 0.33
C ARG A 74 14.06 5.79 0.22
N GLY A 75 14.36 5.31 -0.99
CA GLY A 75 14.58 3.89 -1.30
C GLY A 75 14.90 3.64 -2.77
N THR A 76 15.05 2.36 -3.15
CA THR A 76 15.30 1.97 -4.53
C THR A 76 14.02 2.15 -5.36
N THR A 77 13.90 3.29 -6.03
CA THR A 77 12.72 3.69 -6.83
C THR A 77 12.22 2.59 -7.78
N TRP A 78 13.13 1.82 -8.38
CA TRP A 78 12.79 0.70 -9.26
C TRP A 78 11.94 -0.40 -8.59
N GLN A 79 12.22 -0.75 -7.32
CA GLN A 79 11.45 -1.78 -6.60
C GLN A 79 10.02 -1.31 -6.32
N ALA A 80 9.83 -0.02 -6.04
CA ALA A 80 8.52 0.58 -5.84
C ALA A 80 7.70 0.56 -7.14
N TYR A 81 8.31 0.93 -8.28
CA TYR A 81 7.65 0.87 -9.59
C TYR A 81 7.29 -0.56 -9.99
N LEU A 82 8.16 -1.54 -9.72
CA LEU A 82 7.83 -2.95 -9.93
C LEU A 82 6.65 -3.40 -9.06
N TYR A 83 6.62 -3.03 -7.78
CA TYR A 83 5.52 -3.37 -6.89
C TYR A 83 4.20 -2.76 -7.37
N ILE A 84 4.20 -1.48 -7.73
CA ILE A 84 3.03 -0.78 -8.30
C ILE A 84 2.57 -1.48 -9.59
N GLY A 85 3.51 -1.80 -10.48
CA GLY A 85 3.21 -2.50 -11.73
C GLY A 85 2.57 -3.87 -11.49
N VAL A 86 3.10 -4.65 -10.54
CA VAL A 86 2.54 -5.94 -10.12
C VAL A 86 1.14 -5.78 -9.54
N VAL A 87 0.89 -4.75 -8.73
CA VAL A 87 -0.44 -4.49 -8.16
C VAL A 87 -1.44 -4.13 -9.26
N ILE A 88 -1.10 -3.21 -10.17
CA ILE A 88 -2.00 -2.80 -11.26
C ILE A 88 -2.27 -3.98 -12.20
N ALA A 89 -1.23 -4.70 -12.62
CA ALA A 89 -1.37 -5.85 -13.51
C ALA A 89 -2.16 -6.99 -12.83
N GLY A 90 -1.81 -7.31 -11.57
CA GLY A 90 -2.48 -8.36 -10.80
C GLY A 90 -3.96 -8.08 -10.59
N THR A 91 -4.31 -6.86 -10.15
CA THR A 91 -5.72 -6.45 -10.00
C THR A 91 -6.48 -6.47 -11.33
N THR A 92 -5.84 -6.05 -12.43
CA THR A 92 -6.44 -6.09 -13.77
C THR A 92 -6.71 -7.52 -14.23
N ILE A 93 -5.79 -8.46 -14.01
CA ILE A 93 -5.97 -9.88 -14.34
C ILE A 93 -7.10 -10.50 -13.53
N VAL A 94 -7.13 -10.23 -12.21
CA VAL A 94 -8.20 -10.74 -11.32
C VAL A 94 -9.55 -10.16 -11.72
N MET A 95 -9.62 -8.86 -12.05
CA MET A 95 -10.81 -8.21 -12.56
C MET A 95 -11.26 -8.84 -13.88
N ALA A 96 -10.34 -9.02 -14.84
CA ALA A 96 -10.65 -9.63 -16.13
C ALA A 96 -11.20 -11.06 -15.96
N TRP A 97 -10.59 -11.86 -15.08
CA TRP A 97 -11.04 -13.21 -14.77
C TRP A 97 -12.43 -13.22 -14.14
N THR A 98 -12.65 -12.43 -13.09
CA THR A 98 -13.94 -12.36 -12.39
C THR A 98 -15.05 -11.80 -13.28
N ASN A 99 -14.73 -10.81 -14.11
CA ASN A 99 -15.64 -10.25 -15.11
C ASN A 99 -16.04 -11.30 -16.15
N TYR A 100 -15.09 -12.06 -16.69
CA TYR A 100 -15.38 -13.13 -17.65
C TYR A 100 -16.21 -14.26 -17.04
N GLN A 101 -15.96 -14.65 -15.79
CA GLN A 101 -16.76 -15.68 -15.11
C GLN A 101 -18.20 -15.22 -14.83
N THR A 102 -18.39 -13.94 -14.51
CA THR A 102 -19.69 -13.39 -14.11
C THR A 102 -20.54 -12.97 -15.32
N TYR A 103 -19.91 -12.32 -16.29
CA TYR A 103 -20.57 -11.72 -17.46
C TYR A 103 -20.21 -12.41 -18.78
N GLY A 104 -19.58 -13.58 -18.71
CA GLY A 104 -19.14 -14.36 -19.87
C GLY A 104 -20.23 -14.62 -20.92
N GLN A 105 -21.49 -14.72 -20.48
CA GLN A 105 -22.64 -14.89 -21.36
C GLN A 105 -22.91 -13.69 -22.29
N HIS A 106 -22.40 -12.50 -21.94
CA HIS A 106 -22.49 -11.30 -22.77
C HIS A 106 -21.34 -11.17 -23.78
N TYR A 107 -20.36 -12.07 -23.75
CA TYR A 107 -19.22 -12.07 -24.66
C TYR A 107 -19.30 -13.22 -25.66
N THR A 108 -18.85 -12.98 -26.90
CA THR A 108 -18.77 -14.03 -27.94
C THR A 108 -17.56 -14.97 -27.76
N GLY A 109 -16.85 -14.88 -26.63
CA GLY A 109 -15.65 -15.65 -26.30
C GLY A 109 -14.53 -14.76 -25.76
N ILE A 110 -13.37 -15.36 -25.46
CA ILE A 110 -12.20 -14.63 -24.92
C ILE A 110 -11.58 -13.65 -25.92
N TRP A 111 -11.85 -13.84 -27.21
CA TRP A 111 -11.40 -12.97 -28.31
C TRP A 111 -12.41 -11.87 -28.65
N ASP A 112 -13.47 -11.73 -27.87
CA ASP A 112 -14.42 -10.63 -28.04
C ASP A 112 -13.73 -9.29 -27.74
N TRP A 113 -13.80 -8.37 -28.70
CA TRP A 113 -13.24 -7.04 -28.57
C TRP A 113 -13.85 -6.26 -27.39
N HIS A 114 -15.15 -6.44 -27.11
CA HIS A 114 -15.81 -5.75 -26.00
C HIS A 114 -15.22 -6.14 -24.65
N PHE A 115 -14.84 -7.42 -24.48
CA PHE A 115 -14.17 -7.89 -23.27
C PHE A 115 -12.83 -7.16 -23.07
N TRP A 116 -11.99 -7.11 -24.10
CA TRP A 116 -10.69 -6.45 -24.02
C TRP A 116 -10.78 -4.93 -23.84
N VAL A 117 -11.81 -4.28 -24.41
CA VAL A 117 -12.08 -2.86 -24.16
C VAL A 117 -12.42 -2.60 -22.69
N VAL A 118 -13.26 -3.43 -22.07
CA VAL A 118 -13.57 -3.31 -20.64
C VAL A 118 -12.32 -3.49 -19.79
N VAL A 119 -11.49 -4.48 -20.11
CA VAL A 119 -10.20 -4.71 -19.43
C VAL A 119 -9.27 -3.50 -19.57
N LEU A 120 -9.17 -2.93 -20.78
CA LEU A 120 -8.33 -1.77 -21.04
C LEU A 120 -8.82 -0.51 -20.28
N ILE A 121 -10.13 -0.25 -20.29
CA ILE A 121 -10.72 0.89 -19.56
C ILE A 121 -10.43 0.76 -18.07
N PHE A 122 -10.57 -0.44 -17.49
CA PHE A 122 -10.25 -0.66 -16.09
C PHE A 122 -8.77 -0.46 -15.81
N PHE A 123 -7.88 -1.01 -16.66
CA PHE A 123 -6.43 -0.86 -16.50
C PHE A 123 -6.01 0.62 -16.49
N ILE A 124 -6.53 1.41 -17.44
CA ILE A 124 -6.25 2.85 -17.52
C ILE A 124 -6.80 3.57 -16.28
N SER A 125 -8.04 3.28 -15.90
CA SER A 125 -8.68 3.88 -14.73
C SER A 125 -7.90 3.59 -13.44
N MET A 126 -7.47 2.34 -13.26
CA MET A 126 -6.67 1.92 -12.11
C MET A 126 -5.28 2.59 -12.12
N THR A 127 -4.65 2.70 -13.29
CA THR A 127 -3.37 3.39 -13.43
C THR A 127 -3.49 4.87 -13.06
N CYS A 128 -4.51 5.56 -13.59
CA CYS A 128 -4.78 6.96 -13.25
C CYS A 128 -5.05 7.14 -11.74
N LEU A 129 -5.84 6.26 -11.14
CA LEU A 129 -6.12 6.29 -9.71
C LEU A 129 -4.85 6.14 -8.88
N VAL A 130 -4.01 5.16 -9.20
CA VAL A 130 -2.74 4.93 -8.49
C VAL A 130 -1.81 6.12 -8.64
N LEU A 131 -1.65 6.69 -9.84
CA LEU A 131 -0.84 7.88 -10.06
C LEU A 131 -1.37 9.09 -9.28
N LEU A 132 -2.68 9.27 -9.20
CA LEU A 132 -3.31 10.32 -8.42
C LEU A 132 -3.01 10.14 -6.92
N LEU A 133 -3.15 8.92 -6.40
CA LEU A 133 -2.83 8.61 -5.00
C LEU A 133 -1.35 8.87 -4.67
N LEU A 134 -0.44 8.47 -5.56
CA LEU A 134 1.00 8.74 -5.40
C LEU A 134 1.30 10.23 -5.39
N ASN A 135 0.65 11.02 -6.26
CA ASN A 135 0.79 12.48 -6.24
C ASN A 135 0.30 13.09 -4.93
N ILE A 136 -0.83 12.62 -4.39
CA ILE A 136 -1.32 13.09 -3.08
C ILE A 136 -0.31 12.75 -1.99
N VAL A 137 0.19 11.51 -1.96
CA VAL A 137 1.18 11.08 -0.96
C VAL A 137 2.46 11.91 -1.05
N SER A 138 2.98 12.15 -2.26
CA SER A 138 4.17 12.96 -2.48
C SER A 138 3.96 14.42 -2.08
N TRP A 139 2.80 15.00 -2.45
CA TRP A 139 2.44 16.36 -2.07
C TRP A 139 2.39 16.51 -0.55
N VAL A 140 1.70 15.60 0.12
CA VAL A 140 1.65 15.51 1.58
C VAL A 140 3.09 15.43 2.09
N ASN A 141 3.88 14.40 1.73
CA ASN A 141 5.29 14.22 2.16
C ASN A 141 6.12 15.51 2.03
N SER A 142 6.07 16.17 0.87
CA SER A 142 6.80 17.41 0.60
C SER A 142 6.37 18.57 1.49
N TYR A 143 5.08 18.67 1.84
CA TYR A 143 4.55 19.71 2.71
C TYR A 143 5.14 19.59 4.12
N ARG A 144 5.17 18.36 4.68
CA ARG A 144 5.73 18.15 6.01
C ARG A 144 7.24 18.30 6.04
N GLN A 145 7.96 17.87 5.00
CA GLN A 145 9.41 18.08 4.92
C GLN A 145 9.76 19.57 4.96
N LYS A 146 9.05 20.40 4.18
CA LYS A 146 9.20 21.87 4.23
C LYS A 146 8.87 22.46 5.60
N GLN A 147 7.92 21.86 6.33
CA GLN A 147 7.59 22.30 7.68
C GLN A 147 8.73 21.99 8.66
N VAL A 148 9.29 20.77 8.61
CA VAL A 148 10.44 20.39 9.45
C VAL A 148 11.67 21.23 9.12
N GLU A 149 11.92 21.51 7.84
CA GLU A 149 13.04 22.36 7.41
C GLU A 149 12.92 23.77 8.00
N LYS A 150 11.72 24.36 8.03
CA LYS A 150 11.48 25.65 8.69
C LYS A 150 11.68 25.57 10.20
N GLU A 151 11.13 24.55 10.86
CA GLU A 151 11.31 24.32 12.31
C GLU A 151 12.81 24.24 12.67
N LEU A 152 13.64 23.61 11.84
CA LEU A 152 15.10 23.51 12.03
C LEU A 152 15.84 24.84 11.81
N VAL A 153 15.42 25.65 10.83
CA VAL A 153 16.03 26.97 10.58
C VAL A 153 15.71 27.91 11.74
N ASP A 154 14.47 27.92 12.23
CA ASP A 154 14.04 28.75 13.37
C ASP A 154 14.73 28.34 14.69
N GLU A 155 15.16 27.08 14.85
CA GLU A 155 15.93 26.62 16.02
C GLU A 155 17.43 27.00 15.95
N LEU A 156 17.94 27.33 14.76
CA LEU A 156 19.35 27.67 14.53
C LEU A 156 19.63 29.18 14.53
N GLU A 157 18.59 30.02 14.46
CA GLU A 157 18.64 31.48 14.66
C GLU A 157 18.53 31.88 16.14
#